data_AF-A0A914G9T7-F1
#
_entry.id   AF-A0A914G9T7-F1
#
_cell.length_a   1.000
_cell.length_b   1.000
_cell.length_c   1.000
_cell.angle_alpha   90.00
_cell.angle_beta   90.00
_cell.angle_gamma   90.00
#
_symmetry.space_group_name_H-M   'P 1'
#
loop_
_entity.id
_entity.type
_entity.pdbx_description
1 polymer ?
#
loop_
_entity_poly.entity_id
_entity_poly.type
_entity_poly.pdbx_seq_one_letter_code
_entity_poly.pdbx_strand_id
1 'polypeptide(L)' 'MYDFHGYGSYAQMESWMRALARKHPKFVSFISIGKTHEGRSIDGLEIGTRSPRKRVFWIDGGIHAREWAAPHTALYFIHQ' A
#
# COMPACT_ATOMS: atom_id res chain seq x y z
N MET A 1 -10.91 -9.89 -4.38
CA MET A 1 -9.68 -9.89 -5.20
C MET A 1 -9.57 -8.52 -5.84
N TYR A 2 -8.38 -7.91 -5.90
CA TYR A 2 -8.19 -6.60 -6.55
C TYR A 2 -7.95 -6.83 -8.04
N ASP A 3 -8.63 -6.07 -8.89
CA ASP A 3 -8.48 -6.15 -10.34
C ASP A 3 -7.43 -5.13 -10.79
N PHE A 4 -6.33 -5.63 -11.36
CA PHE A 4 -5.24 -4.81 -11.90
C PHE A 4 -5.47 -4.39 -13.36
N HIS A 5 -6.59 -4.79 -14.00
CA HIS A 5 -6.97 -4.31 -15.34
C HIS A 5 -7.83 -3.04 -15.30
N GLY A 6 -8.13 -2.50 -14.11
CA GLY A 6 -8.89 -1.26 -13.92
C GLY A 6 -8.45 -0.46 -12.70
N TYR A 7 -9.08 0.71 -12.51
CA TYR A 7 -8.84 1.53 -11.33
C TYR A 7 -9.79 1.15 -10.19
N GLY A 8 -9.23 0.66 -9.08
CA GLY A 8 -9.99 0.35 -7.88
C GLY A 8 -10.32 1.57 -7.04
N SER A 9 -11.36 1.47 -6.23
CA SER A 9 -11.65 2.42 -5.15
C SER A 9 -10.63 2.28 -4.00
N TYR A 10 -10.52 3.32 -3.16
CA TYR A 10 -9.68 3.28 -1.96
C TYR A 10 -9.97 2.06 -1.07
N ALA A 11 -11.24 1.71 -0.85
CA ALA A 11 -11.62 0.54 -0.05
C ALA A 11 -11.14 -0.78 -0.66
N GLN A 12 -11.13 -0.90 -1.99
CA GLN A 12 -10.58 -2.08 -2.67
C GLN A 12 -9.06 -2.15 -2.53
N MET A 13 -8.36 -1.03 -2.66
CA MET A 13 -6.91 -0.95 -2.46
C MET A 13 -6.52 -1.35 -1.04
N GLU A 14 -7.19 -0.79 -0.02
CA GLU A 14 -6.95 -1.08 1.39
C GLU A 14 -7.22 -2.56 1.71
N SER A 15 -8.37 -3.09 1.27
CA SER A 15 -8.74 -4.49 1.49
C SER A 15 -7.71 -5.44 0.89
N TRP A 16 -7.16 -5.10 -0.28
CA TRP A 16 -6.09 -5.86 -0.91
C TRP A 16 -4.79 -5.82 -0.11
N MET A 17 -4.34 -4.64 0.33
CA MET A 17 -3.14 -4.52 1.17
C MET A 17 -3.27 -5.33 2.46
N ARG A 18 -4.42 -5.24 3.14
CA ARG A 18 -4.70 -6.02 4.36
C ARG A 18 -4.68 -7.54 4.08
N ALA A 19 -5.24 -7.97 2.95
CA ALA A 19 -5.24 -9.37 2.56
C ALA A 19 -3.82 -9.87 2.27
N LEU A 20 -2.98 -9.06 1.62
CA LEU A 20 -1.59 -9.40 1.32
C LEU A 20 -0.77 -9.58 2.61
N ALA A 21 -0.91 -8.65 3.57
CA ALA A 21 -0.27 -8.75 4.88
C ALA A 21 -0.70 -10.01 5.65
N ARG A 22 -2.00 -10.36 5.62
CA ARG A 22 -2.50 -11.61 6.23
C ARG A 22 -1.96 -12.87 5.55
N LYS A 23 -1.77 -12.84 4.22
CA LYS A 23 -1.27 -13.98 3.44
C LYS A 23 0.23 -14.20 3.64
N HIS A 24 1.00 -13.13 3.85
CA HIS A 24 2.47 -13.18 3.96
C HIS A 24 3.00 -12.50 5.23
N PRO A 25 2.55 -12.88 6.44
CA PRO A 25 2.83 -12.13 7.67
C PRO A 25 4.30 -12.15 8.09
N LYS A 26 5.13 -13.05 7.53
CA LYS A 26 6.56 -13.14 7.84
C LYS A 26 7.38 -11.99 7.26
N PHE A 27 6.91 -11.35 6.20
CA PHE A 27 7.64 -10.31 5.50
C PHE A 27 6.77 -9.19 4.92
N VAL A 28 5.44 -9.20 5.13
CA VAL A 28 4.56 -8.10 4.76
C VAL A 28 3.80 -7.65 6.00
N SER A 29 3.93 -6.37 6.34
CA SER A 29 3.17 -5.73 7.42
C SER A 29 2.29 -4.63 6.88
N PHE A 30 1.02 -4.61 7.29
CA PHE A 30 0.14 -3.46 7.07
C PHE A 30 0.46 -2.39 8.12
N ILE A 31 0.86 -1.22 7.67
CA ILE A 31 1.27 -0.12 8.55
C ILE A 31 0.37 1.09 8.32
N SER A 32 0.24 1.90 9.36
CA SER A 32 -0.36 3.23 9.27
C SER A 32 0.67 4.27 9.72
N ILE A 33 0.89 5.28 8.89
CA ILE A 33 1.92 6.31 9.12
C ILE A 33 1.34 7.61 9.67
N GLY A 34 0.01 7.70 9.79
CA GLY A 34 -0.67 8.87 10.29
C GLY A 34 -2.16 8.89 9.98
N LYS A 35 -2.76 10.07 10.12
CA LYS A 35 -4.17 10.35 9.84
C LYS A 35 -4.29 11.51 8.86
N THR A 36 -5.24 11.43 7.94
CA THR A 36 -5.62 12.56 7.08
C THR A 36 -6.34 13.63 7.91
N HIS A 37 -6.57 14.80 7.30
CA HIS A 37 -7.37 15.87 7.91
C HIS A 37 -8.77 15.39 8.33
N GLU A 38 -9.41 14.55 7.53
CA GLU A 38 -10.74 13.98 7.80
C GLU A 38 -10.69 12.71 8.68
N GLY A 39 -9.54 12.38 9.28
CA GLY A 39 -9.40 11.27 10.22
C GLY A 39 -9.26 9.87 9.60
N ARG A 40 -9.11 9.75 8.29
CA ARG A 40 -8.80 8.46 7.64
C ARG A 40 -7.35 8.07 7.91
N SER A 41 -7.07 6.77 8.03
CA SER A 41 -5.69 6.29 8.14
C SER A 41 -4.91 6.50 6.84
N ILE A 42 -3.64 6.89 6.97
CA ILE A 42 -2.69 6.90 5.84
C ILE A 42 -1.95 5.57 5.91
N ASP A 43 -2.38 4.63 5.09
CA ASP A 43 -1.96 3.23 5.17
C ASP A 43 -1.00 2.85 4.04
N GLY A 44 -0.15 1.87 4.34
CA GLY A 44 0.80 1.31 3.38
C GLY A 44 1.27 -0.08 3.78
N LEU A 45 2.25 -0.59 3.04
CA LEU A 45 2.86 -1.89 3.30
C LEU A 45 4.37 -1.73 3.56
N GLU A 46 4.83 -2.32 4.66
CA GLU A 46 6.25 -2.59 4.87
C GLU A 46 6.56 -4.00 4.37
N ILE A 47 7.44 -4.12 3.36
CA ILE A 47 7.77 -5.39 2.71
C ILE A 47 9.26 -5.72 2.91
N GLY A 48 9.52 -6.89 3.49
CA GLY A 48 10.84 -7.45 3.76
C GLY A 48 11.12 -7.64 5.25
N THR A 49 12.33 -8.10 5.57
CA THR A 49 12.77 -8.30 6.96
C THR A 49 13.04 -6.96 7.65
N ARG A 50 12.42 -6.76 8.81
CA ARG A 50 12.61 -5.58 9.64
C ARG A 50 13.95 -5.65 10.37
N SER A 51 14.86 -4.74 10.03
CA SER A 51 16.18 -4.61 10.66
C SER A 51 16.60 -3.15 10.73
N PRO A 52 17.05 -2.64 11.89
CA PRO A 52 17.41 -1.23 12.05
C PRO A 52 18.51 -0.71 11.12
N ARG A 53 19.32 -1.62 10.55
CA ARG A 53 20.44 -1.28 9.66
C ARG A 53 20.13 -1.49 8.18
N LYS A 54 18.94 -2.01 7.84
CA LYS A 54 18.57 -2.30 6.46
C LYS A 54 18.18 -1.00 5.76
N ARG A 55 18.77 -0.75 4.60
CA ARG A 55 18.38 0.38 3.73
C ARG A 55 16.94 0.16 3.23
N VAL A 56 16.19 1.25 3.15
CA VAL A 56 14.77 1.23 2.78
C VAL A 56 14.60 2.02 1.47
N PHE A 57 13.76 1.49 0.60
CA PHE A 57 13.18 2.24 -0.51
C PHE A 57 11.79 2.70 -0.09
N TRP A 58 11.52 3.99 -0.25
CA TRP A 58 10.20 4.56 -0.04
C TRP A 58 9.55 4.82 -1.40
N ILE A 59 8.36 4.26 -1.59
CA ILE A 59 7.55 4.44 -2.79
C ILE A 59 6.16 4.86 -2.33
N ASP A 60 5.71 6.03 -2.78
CA ASP A 60 4.34 6.50 -2.60
C ASP A 60 3.67 6.80 -3.94
N GLY A 61 2.34 6.86 -3.92
CA GLY A 61 1.53 7.23 -5.06
C GLY A 61 0.18 7.75 -4.60
N GLY A 62 -0.34 8.76 -5.30
CA GLY A 62 -1.64 9.36 -4.99
C GLY A 62 -1.60 10.60 -4.09
N ILE A 63 -0.47 11.32 -4.03
CA ILE A 63 -0.41 12.64 -3.37
C ILE A 63 -1.37 13.65 -4.02
N HIS A 64 -1.57 13.56 -5.35
CA HIS A 64 -2.65 14.24 -6.05
C HIS A 64 -3.80 13.28 -6.35
N ALA A 65 -5.00 13.61 -5.84
CA ALA A 65 -6.17 12.73 -5.89
C ALA A 65 -6.63 12.33 -7.31
N ARG A 66 -6.28 13.11 -8.35
CA ARG A 66 -6.68 12.88 -9.75
C ARG A 66 -5.70 12.02 -10.56
N GLU A 67 -4.52 11.73 -10.02
CA GLU A 67 -3.47 10.97 -10.72
C GLU A 67 -3.65 9.47 -10.48
N TRP A 68 -4.80 8.89 -10.88
CA TRP A 68 -5.19 7.51 -10.51
C TRP A 68 -4.20 6.42 -10.97
N ALA A 69 -3.42 6.69 -12.01
CA ALA A 69 -2.34 5.82 -12.46
C ALA A 69 -1.23 5.66 -11.40
N ALA A 70 -0.96 6.67 -10.57
CA ALA A 70 0.11 6.63 -9.58
C ALA A 70 -0.14 5.60 -8.45
N PRO A 71 -1.26 5.66 -7.68
CA PRO A 71 -1.54 4.64 -6.66
C PRO A 71 -1.76 3.26 -7.29
N HIS A 72 -2.35 3.17 -8.48
CA HIS A 72 -2.48 1.89 -9.20
C HIS A 72 -1.11 1.28 -9.50
N THR A 73 -0.15 2.07 -10.00
CA THR A 73 1.21 1.61 -10.31
C THR A 73 1.98 1.20 -9.06
N ALA A 74 1.83 1.92 -7.94
CA ALA A 74 2.44 1.54 -6.67
C ALA A 74 1.93 0.17 -6.17
N LEU A 75 0.61 -0.09 -6.28
CA LEU A 75 0.04 -1.39 -5.95
C LEU A 75 0.49 -2.49 -6.94
N TYR A 76 0.56 -2.16 -8.23
CA TYR A 76 1.03 -3.10 -9.25
C TYR A 76 2.49 -3.49 -9.05
N PHE A 77 3.35 -2.56 -8.63
CA PHE A 77 4.75 -2.84 -8.27
C PHE A 77 4.87 -3.87 -7.14
N ILE A 78 3.93 -3.85 -6.19
CA ILE A 78 3.88 -4.84 -5.09
C ILE A 78 3.33 -6.19 -5.57
N HIS A 79 2.46 -6.19 -6.58
CA HIS A 79 1.87 -7.41 -7.14
C HIS A 79 2.85 -8.25 -7.96
N GLN A 80 3.86 -7.63 -8.58
CA GLN A 80 4.92 -8.30 -9.34
C GLN A 80 6.00 -8.89 -8.42
#